data_AF-A0AAV6V943-F1
#
_entry.id   AF-A0AAV6V943-F1
#
_cell.length_a   1.000
_cell.length_b   1.000
_cell.length_c   1.000
_cell.angle_alpha   90.00
_cell.angle_beta   90.00
_cell.angle_gamma   90.00
#
_symmetry.space_group_name_H-M   'P 1'
#
loop_
_entity.id
_entity.type
_entity.pdbx_description
1 polymer ?
#
loop_
_entity_poly.entity_id
_entity_poly.type
_entity_poly.pdbx_seq_one_letter_code
_entity_poly.pdbx_strand_id
1 'polypeptide(L)'
;MYFEREEYNGLIIAEPRTAPNAHNWRSNFSLTYKIEEGFFPVKFDNGVLDSGVSWLRNQSSDIMGWKVNTPRAVVALFLASAVNFDGNVSDEELMANQVELKTAVALMKSTTSITELSMLVNALLVTCYNPRMFHGTDVVQRLKSLVTRSRDVVHPVAYLALCNANETWPDRAAGDLDAVLNTTSNPQANQDMKAMAVMALSCYLYHRDYVLPSDQSNTTELLFDDTIKHFKALQFRDGSFGNVYTTALIAQALIADRDIYWNINKTAKYLINKLNSTSNFLTAYLVLPFLNGKSLVDVSYTNCSAHPRKHSDEIEDNKEVVTPIMQVKYSLFYGDKKHVIQSMYLGVPENSTAYYIMEQAEIDNPKYYTFERKNITGSINVFEMSGIPNDPENGNYWMMFVSPPKRPEIITYTDKSPDDLIMKDAQHLVMWYKGHRF
;
A
#
# COMPACT_ATOMS: atom_id res chain seq x y z
N MET A 1 -22.99 -42.62 -50.17
CA MET A 1 -22.63 -42.21 -48.79
C MET A 1 -23.65 -41.20 -48.34
N TYR A 2 -24.44 -41.61 -47.36
CA TYR A 2 -25.51 -40.85 -46.75
C TYR A 2 -24.92 -39.72 -45.89
N PHE A 3 -25.46 -38.51 -46.00
CA PHE A 3 -25.36 -37.50 -44.95
C PHE A 3 -26.67 -37.54 -44.17
N GLU A 4 -26.58 -38.00 -42.93
CA GLU A 4 -27.60 -37.83 -41.91
C GLU A 4 -27.40 -36.50 -41.16
N ARG A 5 -28.47 -36.12 -40.46
CA ARG A 5 -28.90 -34.80 -40.06
C ARG A 5 -28.90 -34.74 -38.52
N GLU A 6 -28.35 -33.69 -37.93
CA GLU A 6 -28.71 -33.22 -36.57
C GLU A 6 -28.72 -31.67 -36.64
N GLU A 7 -29.90 -31.06 -36.72
CA GLU A 7 -30.68 -30.50 -35.61
C GLU A 7 -29.98 -29.35 -34.87
N TYR A 8 -30.16 -28.14 -35.39
CA TYR A 8 -30.12 -26.89 -34.60
C TYR A 8 -31.54 -26.30 -34.61
N ASN A 9 -32.32 -26.59 -33.56
CA ASN A 9 -33.56 -25.88 -33.21
C ASN A 9 -33.17 -24.44 -32.82
N GLY A 10 -33.62 -23.39 -33.53
CA GLY A 10 -34.91 -22.71 -33.33
C GLY A 10 -34.78 -21.70 -32.16
N LEU A 11 -35.08 -20.40 -32.25
CA LEU A 11 -36.14 -19.69 -32.99
C LEU A 11 -35.82 -18.17 -33.03
N ILE A 12 -36.37 -17.48 -34.04
CA ILE A 12 -36.42 -16.02 -34.21
C ILE A 12 -37.74 -15.48 -33.59
N ILE A 13 -37.80 -14.14 -33.42
CA ILE A 13 -38.98 -13.22 -33.33
C ILE A 13 -39.41 -12.93 -31.86
N ALA A 14 -39.59 -11.71 -31.33
CA ALA A 14 -40.08 -10.43 -31.88
C ALA A 14 -39.62 -9.22 -31.03
N GLU A 15 -39.54 -8.02 -31.63
CA GLU A 15 -39.67 -6.74 -30.90
C GLU A 15 -41.11 -6.54 -30.40
N PRO A 16 -41.27 -5.80 -29.28
CA PRO A 16 -42.28 -4.76 -29.24
C PRO A 16 -41.68 -3.40 -28.88
N ARG A 17 -41.93 -2.42 -29.74
CA ARG A 17 -41.85 -0.99 -29.41
C ARG A 17 -42.83 -0.67 -28.29
N THR A 18 -42.32 -0.42 -27.09
CA THR A 18 -42.86 0.55 -26.14
C THR A 18 -41.70 1.05 -25.27
N ALA A 19 -41.61 2.37 -25.11
CA ALA A 19 -40.53 3.01 -24.35
C ALA A 19 -40.58 2.59 -22.86
N PRO A 20 -39.48 2.16 -22.24
CA PRO A 20 -39.44 1.99 -20.79
C PRO A 20 -38.79 3.21 -20.14
N ASN A 21 -39.52 3.74 -19.16
CA ASN A 21 -39.09 4.73 -18.19
C ASN A 21 -37.69 4.41 -17.62
N ALA A 22 -36.90 5.46 -17.42
CA ALA A 22 -35.72 5.42 -16.57
C ALA A 22 -36.10 4.89 -15.17
N HIS A 23 -35.17 4.19 -14.52
CA HIS A 23 -35.30 3.51 -13.22
C HIS A 23 -35.77 2.04 -13.25
N ASN A 24 -35.03 1.11 -13.88
CA ASN A 24 -34.81 -0.23 -13.27
C ASN A 24 -33.79 -1.17 -13.98
N TRP A 25 -32.58 -0.72 -14.31
CA TRP A 25 -31.62 -1.60 -15.02
C TRP A 25 -30.78 -2.51 -14.11
N ARG A 26 -30.87 -2.40 -12.78
CA ARG A 26 -29.99 -3.13 -11.82
C ARG A 26 -30.65 -4.31 -11.08
N SER A 27 -31.93 -4.62 -11.32
CA SER A 27 -32.68 -5.60 -10.51
C SER A 27 -32.66 -7.07 -10.97
N ASN A 28 -31.97 -7.44 -12.05
CA ASN A 28 -32.10 -8.80 -12.62
C ASN A 28 -30.81 -9.63 -12.77
N PHE A 29 -29.77 -9.39 -11.97
CA PHE A 29 -28.60 -10.28 -11.94
C PHE A 29 -28.37 -10.86 -10.54
N SER A 30 -29.18 -11.87 -10.17
CA SER A 30 -28.80 -12.84 -9.13
C SER A 30 -28.00 -13.97 -9.78
N LEU A 31 -26.71 -13.74 -9.97
CA LEU A 31 -25.76 -14.79 -10.30
C LEU A 31 -24.88 -14.99 -9.07
N THR A 32 -25.23 -15.98 -8.26
CA THR A 32 -24.38 -16.56 -7.22
C THR A 32 -23.15 -17.14 -7.91
N TYR A 33 -22.08 -16.35 -8.03
CA TYR A 33 -20.78 -16.76 -8.54
C TYR A 33 -19.85 -17.13 -7.38
N LYS A 34 -19.06 -18.19 -7.56
CA LYS A 34 -17.89 -18.44 -6.72
C LYS A 34 -16.86 -17.35 -6.99
N ILE A 35 -16.68 -16.49 -6.00
CA ILE A 35 -15.78 -15.31 -6.00
C ILE A 35 -14.29 -15.72 -6.13
N GLU A 36 -14.00 -17.02 -6.07
CA GLU A 36 -12.63 -17.58 -6.16
C GLU A 36 -11.96 -17.37 -7.54
N GLU A 37 -12.71 -17.19 -8.63
CA GLU A 37 -12.15 -17.15 -9.99
C GLU A 37 -11.98 -15.75 -10.63
N GLY A 38 -12.27 -14.67 -9.90
CA GLY A 38 -12.21 -13.30 -10.44
C GLY A 38 -13.33 -13.00 -11.45
N PHE A 39 -13.57 -11.72 -11.74
CA PHE A 39 -14.75 -11.30 -12.54
C PHE A 39 -14.59 -11.53 -14.07
N PHE A 40 -13.40 -11.90 -14.58
CA PHE A 40 -13.11 -11.88 -16.01
C PHE A 40 -12.76 -13.23 -16.67
N PRO A 41 -13.25 -13.47 -17.90
CA PRO A 41 -12.86 -14.63 -18.71
C PRO A 41 -11.45 -14.52 -19.32
N VAL A 42 -10.70 -13.46 -19.02
CA VAL A 42 -9.33 -13.28 -19.49
C VAL A 42 -8.38 -13.90 -18.46
N LYS A 43 -8.05 -15.18 -18.65
CA LYS A 43 -6.89 -15.79 -18.00
C LYS A 43 -5.65 -15.14 -18.60
N PHE A 44 -5.07 -14.19 -17.88
CA PHE A 44 -3.76 -13.65 -18.21
C PHE A 44 -2.72 -14.77 -18.05
N ASP A 45 -1.61 -14.69 -18.78
CA ASP A 45 -0.53 -15.68 -18.67
C ASP A 45 -0.05 -15.74 -17.21
N ASN A 46 -0.30 -16.88 -16.56
CA ASN A 46 0.07 -17.11 -15.17
C ASN A 46 1.56 -16.82 -14.93
N GLY A 47 2.43 -17.05 -15.93
CA GLY A 47 3.87 -16.81 -15.79
C GLY A 47 4.23 -15.35 -15.48
N VAL A 48 3.44 -14.38 -15.94
CA VAL A 48 3.68 -12.95 -15.63
C VAL A 48 3.19 -12.59 -14.23
N LEU A 49 2.02 -13.10 -13.84
CA LEU A 49 1.50 -12.92 -12.48
C LEU A 49 2.48 -13.52 -11.47
N ASP A 50 2.96 -14.74 -11.72
CA ASP A 50 3.93 -15.45 -10.89
C ASP A 50 5.26 -14.70 -10.80
N SER A 51 5.74 -14.12 -11.91
CA SER A 51 6.96 -13.30 -11.94
C SER A 51 6.81 -12.04 -11.10
N GLY A 52 5.67 -11.35 -11.19
CA GLY A 52 5.39 -10.15 -10.40
C GLY A 52 5.23 -10.45 -8.90
N VAL A 53 4.56 -11.55 -8.56
CA VAL A 53 4.45 -12.07 -7.19
C VAL A 53 5.82 -12.42 -6.64
N SER A 54 6.63 -13.15 -7.40
CA SER A 54 7.99 -13.53 -7.01
C SER A 54 8.87 -12.30 -6.80
N TRP A 55 8.79 -11.32 -7.69
CA TRP A 55 9.49 -10.05 -7.53
C TRP A 55 9.09 -9.34 -6.24
N LEU A 56 7.78 -9.22 -5.96
CA LEU A 56 7.28 -8.58 -4.74
C LEU A 56 7.75 -9.32 -3.48
N ARG A 57 7.70 -10.66 -3.47
CA ARG A 57 8.24 -11.50 -2.38
C ARG A 57 9.73 -11.26 -2.18
N ASN A 58 10.52 -11.19 -3.24
CA ASN A 58 11.95 -10.92 -3.14
C ASN A 58 12.30 -9.51 -2.60
N GLN A 59 11.32 -8.59 -2.51
CA GLN A 59 11.51 -7.30 -1.86
C GLN A 59 11.23 -7.33 -0.34
N SER A 60 10.80 -8.45 0.22
CA SER A 60 10.58 -8.57 1.65
C SER A 60 11.90 -8.69 2.42
N SER A 61 11.88 -8.34 3.70
CA SER A 61 12.90 -8.76 4.67
C SER A 61 12.75 -10.24 5.02
N ASP A 62 13.72 -10.77 5.77
CA ASP A 62 13.77 -12.17 6.24
C ASP A 62 12.56 -12.58 7.11
N ILE A 63 11.89 -11.60 7.71
CA ILE A 63 10.68 -11.71 8.54
C ILE A 63 9.39 -11.48 7.73
N MET A 64 9.46 -11.56 6.40
CA MET A 64 8.35 -11.33 5.47
C MET A 64 7.69 -9.94 5.60
N GLY A 65 8.51 -8.90 5.80
CA GLY A 65 8.07 -7.51 5.92
C GLY A 65 8.53 -6.61 4.77
N TRP A 66 7.76 -5.57 4.44
CA TRP A 66 8.10 -4.54 3.44
C TRP A 66 8.19 -3.14 4.08
N LYS A 67 8.77 -3.04 5.28
CA LYS A 67 8.85 -1.78 6.05
C LYS A 67 7.47 -1.12 6.17
N VAL A 68 7.33 0.16 5.81
CA VAL A 68 6.05 0.91 5.82
C VAL A 68 5.01 0.37 4.83
N ASN A 69 5.44 -0.42 3.85
CA ASN A 69 4.59 -0.93 2.78
C ASN A 69 3.99 -2.30 3.05
N THR A 70 4.30 -2.92 4.19
CA THR A 70 3.84 -4.28 4.53
C THR A 70 2.33 -4.46 4.40
N PRO A 71 1.46 -3.57 4.93
CA PRO A 71 0.01 -3.71 4.75
C PRO A 71 -0.42 -3.75 3.28
N ARG A 72 0.24 -2.96 2.43
CA ARG A 72 -0.03 -2.91 0.99
C ARG A 72 0.45 -4.17 0.27
N ALA A 73 1.64 -4.65 0.60
CA ALA A 73 2.22 -5.85 0.00
C ALA A 73 1.32 -7.07 0.26
N VAL A 74 0.90 -7.22 1.51
CA VAL A 74 -0.01 -8.28 1.96
C VAL A 74 -1.34 -8.25 1.21
N VAL A 75 -1.97 -7.07 1.10
CA VAL A 75 -3.21 -6.92 0.32
C VAL A 75 -3.00 -7.27 -1.15
N ALA A 76 -1.90 -6.83 -1.77
CA ALA A 76 -1.62 -7.16 -3.17
C ALA A 76 -1.38 -8.66 -3.39
N LEU A 77 -0.62 -9.33 -2.51
CA LEU A 77 -0.39 -10.77 -2.59
C LEU A 77 -1.70 -11.55 -2.42
N PHE A 78 -2.55 -11.15 -1.47
CA PHE A 78 -3.86 -11.78 -1.26
C PHE A 78 -4.77 -11.62 -2.48
N LEU A 79 -4.87 -10.40 -3.01
CA LEU A 79 -5.69 -10.12 -4.19
C LEU A 79 -5.11 -10.75 -5.47
N ALA A 80 -3.80 -11.01 -5.53
CA ALA A 80 -3.16 -11.80 -6.58
C ALA A 80 -3.41 -13.32 -6.44
N SER A 81 -4.15 -13.76 -5.40
CA SER A 81 -4.30 -15.17 -5.02
C SER A 81 -2.96 -15.88 -4.77
N ALA A 82 -1.93 -15.13 -4.34
CA ALA A 82 -0.61 -15.67 -4.02
C ALA A 82 -0.49 -16.15 -2.56
N VAL A 83 -1.39 -15.69 -1.69
CA VAL A 83 -1.51 -16.05 -0.27
C VAL A 83 -2.99 -16.16 0.09
N ASN A 84 -3.33 -16.95 1.11
CA ASN A 84 -4.71 -17.18 1.51
C ASN A 84 -4.95 -17.00 3.03
N PHE A 85 -3.88 -16.91 3.83
CA PHE A 85 -3.88 -16.77 5.29
C PHE A 85 -4.72 -17.83 6.01
N ASP A 86 -4.65 -19.08 5.54
CA ASP A 86 -5.40 -20.21 6.10
C ASP A 86 -4.76 -20.84 7.35
N GLY A 87 -3.59 -20.34 7.78
CA GLY A 87 -2.87 -20.85 8.95
C GLY A 87 -1.86 -21.96 8.66
N ASN A 88 -1.72 -22.40 7.40
CA ASN A 88 -0.88 -23.55 7.06
C ASN A 88 0.53 -23.19 6.56
N VAL A 89 0.78 -21.90 6.26
CA VAL A 89 2.04 -21.44 5.65
C VAL A 89 2.74 -20.46 6.59
N SER A 90 3.93 -20.83 7.09
CA SER A 90 4.69 -20.04 8.06
C SER A 90 5.03 -18.62 7.57
N ASP A 91 5.35 -18.46 6.28
CA ASP A 91 5.64 -17.14 5.72
C ASP A 91 4.39 -16.23 5.75
N GLU A 92 3.20 -16.80 5.53
CA GLU A 92 1.93 -16.05 5.61
C GLU A 92 1.62 -15.67 7.07
N GLU A 93 1.96 -16.52 8.03
CA GLU A 93 1.88 -16.18 9.45
C GLU A 93 2.81 -15.02 9.82
N LEU A 94 4.04 -15.02 9.32
CA LEU A 94 4.97 -13.90 9.53
C LEU A 94 4.42 -12.59 8.93
N MET A 95 3.88 -12.64 7.70
CA MET A 95 3.26 -11.47 7.06
C MET A 95 2.08 -10.92 7.88
N ALA A 96 1.23 -11.79 8.40
CA ALA A 96 0.09 -11.41 9.20
C ALA A 96 0.52 -10.84 10.57
N ASN A 97 1.53 -11.43 11.22
CA ASN A 97 2.13 -10.88 12.44
C ASN A 97 2.73 -9.49 12.23
N GLN A 98 3.36 -9.23 11.07
CA GLN A 98 3.83 -7.88 10.71
C GLN A 98 2.67 -6.88 10.60
N VAL A 99 1.53 -7.30 10.05
CA VAL A 99 0.32 -6.45 9.94
C VAL A 99 -0.26 -6.16 11.33
N GLU A 100 -0.33 -7.17 12.19
CA GLU A 100 -0.75 -7.01 13.59
C GLU A 100 0.16 -6.03 14.33
N LEU A 101 1.47 -6.24 14.31
CA LEU A 101 2.45 -5.37 14.97
C LEU A 101 2.34 -3.92 14.48
N LYS A 102 2.27 -3.71 13.16
CA LYS A 102 2.13 -2.36 12.58
C LYS A 102 0.83 -1.69 12.97
N THR A 103 -0.25 -2.46 13.06
CA THR A 103 -1.54 -1.95 13.54
C THR A 103 -1.43 -1.53 15.00
N ALA A 104 -0.87 -2.37 15.87
CA ALA A 104 -0.67 -2.04 17.29
C ALA A 104 0.18 -0.76 17.46
N VAL A 105 1.30 -0.66 16.73
CA VAL A 105 2.15 0.55 16.73
C VAL A 105 1.38 1.78 16.26
N ALA A 106 0.62 1.68 15.18
CA ALA A 106 -0.18 2.79 14.67
C ALA A 106 -1.26 3.25 15.65
N LEU A 107 -1.85 2.33 16.42
CA LEU A 107 -2.86 2.65 17.44
C LEU A 107 -2.27 3.29 18.69
N MET A 108 -1.02 2.97 19.05
CA MET A 108 -0.28 3.57 20.16
C MET A 108 0.19 5.00 19.88
N LYS A 109 0.35 5.38 18.60
CA LYS A 109 0.69 6.76 18.23
C LYS A 109 -0.41 7.73 18.69
N SER A 110 -0.01 8.91 19.15
CA SER A 110 -0.93 10.01 19.51
C SER A 110 -1.80 10.46 18.34
N THR A 111 -1.29 10.32 17.12
CA THR A 111 -1.98 10.66 15.88
C THR A 111 -1.69 9.60 14.82
N THR A 112 -2.75 9.08 14.21
CA THR A 112 -2.69 8.16 13.06
C THR A 112 -3.47 8.80 11.92
N SER A 113 -2.91 8.82 10.71
CA SER A 113 -3.61 9.44 9.59
C SER A 113 -4.79 8.58 9.12
N ILE A 114 -5.79 9.22 8.50
CA ILE A 114 -6.94 8.52 7.89
C ILE A 114 -6.43 7.49 6.88
N THR A 115 -5.47 7.86 6.03
CA THR A 115 -4.93 6.97 4.99
C THR A 115 -4.13 5.80 5.56
N GLU A 116 -3.38 5.99 6.65
CA GLU A 116 -2.67 4.92 7.35
C GLU A 116 -3.67 3.92 7.94
N LEU A 117 -4.72 4.39 8.63
CA LEU A 117 -5.75 3.51 9.17
C LEU A 117 -6.54 2.77 8.09
N SER A 118 -6.87 3.42 6.96
CA SER A 118 -7.52 2.74 5.84
C SER A 118 -6.71 1.57 5.30
N MET A 119 -5.39 1.74 5.15
CA MET A 119 -4.51 0.65 4.71
C MET A 119 -4.47 -0.49 5.72
N LEU A 120 -4.41 -0.18 7.02
CA LEU A 120 -4.38 -1.17 8.08
C LEU A 120 -5.69 -1.95 8.17
N VAL A 121 -6.85 -1.29 8.06
CA VAL A 121 -8.16 -1.97 8.02
C VAL A 121 -8.21 -2.99 6.89
N ASN A 122 -7.84 -2.60 5.66
CA ASN A 122 -7.81 -3.53 4.54
C ASN A 122 -6.84 -4.71 4.77
N ALA A 123 -5.67 -4.45 5.35
CA ALA A 123 -4.69 -5.50 5.65
C ALA A 123 -5.16 -6.47 6.75
N LEU A 124 -5.80 -5.97 7.80
CA LEU A 124 -6.39 -6.80 8.86
C LEU A 124 -7.47 -7.72 8.30
N LEU A 125 -8.33 -7.20 7.42
CA LEU A 125 -9.38 -7.99 6.77
C LEU A 125 -8.79 -9.17 5.99
N VAL A 126 -7.82 -8.92 5.09
CA VAL A 126 -7.25 -9.99 4.27
C VAL A 126 -6.39 -10.98 5.07
N THR A 127 -5.80 -10.54 6.19
CA THR A 127 -5.05 -11.42 7.10
C THR A 127 -5.94 -12.11 8.12
N CYS A 128 -7.26 -11.93 8.05
CA CYS A 128 -8.22 -12.56 8.95
C CYS A 128 -8.10 -12.19 10.43
N TYR A 129 -7.47 -11.06 10.75
CA TYR A 129 -7.67 -10.40 12.04
C TYR A 129 -8.99 -9.64 12.05
N ASN A 130 -9.73 -9.68 13.16
CA ASN A 130 -10.96 -8.90 13.28
C ASN A 130 -10.65 -7.42 13.60
N PRO A 131 -10.82 -6.47 12.65
CA PRO A 131 -10.48 -5.07 12.89
C PRO A 131 -11.45 -4.36 13.87
N ARG A 132 -12.61 -4.97 14.18
CA ARG A 132 -13.57 -4.42 15.15
C ARG A 132 -13.27 -4.81 16.60
N MET A 133 -12.44 -5.83 16.79
CA MET A 133 -12.06 -6.34 18.10
C MET A 133 -10.54 -6.41 18.30
N PHE A 134 -9.78 -5.66 17.50
CA PHE A 134 -8.32 -5.70 17.49
C PHE A 134 -7.74 -5.26 18.83
N HIS A 135 -7.29 -6.21 19.65
CA HIS A 135 -6.78 -5.96 21.01
C HIS A 135 -7.70 -5.07 21.85
N GLY A 136 -9.01 -5.33 21.77
CA GLY A 136 -10.04 -4.55 22.48
C GLY A 136 -10.32 -3.17 21.87
N THR A 137 -9.74 -2.85 20.71
CA THR A 137 -9.97 -1.61 19.98
C THR A 137 -10.75 -1.86 18.69
N ASP A 138 -11.81 -1.09 18.46
CA ASP A 138 -12.49 -1.07 17.17
C ASP A 138 -11.79 -0.08 16.22
N VAL A 139 -10.91 -0.62 15.38
CA VAL A 139 -10.13 0.15 14.40
C VAL A 139 -11.02 0.74 13.32
N VAL A 140 -12.11 0.04 12.96
CA VAL A 140 -13.08 0.48 11.96
C VAL A 140 -13.84 1.70 12.47
N GLN A 141 -14.31 1.67 13.73
CA GLN A 141 -14.97 2.82 14.35
C GLN A 141 -14.00 3.98 14.60
N ARG A 142 -12.73 3.71 14.93
CA ARG A 142 -11.70 4.76 15.02
C ARG A 142 -11.51 5.47 13.67
N LEU A 143 -11.41 4.73 12.57
CA LEU A 143 -11.35 5.28 11.21
C LEU A 143 -12.61 6.11 10.91
N LYS A 144 -13.80 5.55 11.12
CA LYS A 144 -15.08 6.23 10.89
C LYS A 144 -15.15 7.55 11.65
N SER A 145 -14.73 7.57 12.92
CA SER A 145 -14.74 8.78 13.74
C SER A 145 -13.79 9.86 13.24
N LEU A 146 -12.61 9.49 12.72
CA LEU A 146 -11.69 10.46 12.11
C LEU A 146 -12.26 11.05 10.82
N VAL A 147 -12.90 10.23 9.98
CA VAL A 147 -13.61 10.69 8.78
C VAL A 147 -14.70 11.68 9.16
N THR A 148 -15.55 11.34 10.13
CA THR A 148 -16.64 12.22 10.61
C THR A 148 -16.12 13.57 11.11
N ARG A 149 -15.01 13.59 11.84
CA ARG A 149 -14.45 14.82 12.44
C ARG A 149 -13.57 15.65 11.50
N SER A 150 -13.23 15.14 10.31
CA SER A 150 -12.40 15.87 9.35
C SER A 150 -13.05 17.21 8.99
N ARG A 151 -12.26 18.23 8.67
CA ARG A 151 -12.79 19.51 8.16
C ARG A 151 -12.66 19.61 6.64
N ASP A 152 -11.68 18.91 6.09
CA ASP A 152 -11.39 18.89 4.66
C ASP A 152 -12.03 17.68 3.98
N VAL A 153 -12.08 17.71 2.65
CA VAL A 153 -12.52 16.59 1.81
C VAL A 153 -11.68 15.36 2.13
N VAL A 154 -12.34 14.27 2.53
CA VAL A 154 -11.66 13.04 2.93
C VAL A 154 -11.23 12.25 1.71
N HIS A 155 -10.03 11.68 1.78
CA HIS A 155 -9.50 10.83 0.71
C HIS A 155 -10.36 9.56 0.51
N PRO A 156 -10.78 9.21 -0.73
CA PRO A 156 -11.75 8.13 -0.98
C PRO A 156 -11.36 6.74 -0.46
N VAL A 157 -10.06 6.48 -0.27
CA VAL A 157 -9.56 5.23 0.33
C VAL A 157 -10.18 4.93 1.70
N ALA A 158 -10.60 5.96 2.46
CA ALA A 158 -11.30 5.77 3.74
C ALA A 158 -12.69 5.19 3.56
N TYR A 159 -13.46 5.69 2.59
CA TYR A 159 -14.78 5.17 2.26
C TYR A 159 -14.69 3.74 1.71
N LEU A 160 -13.70 3.47 0.87
CA LEU A 160 -13.41 2.11 0.42
C LEU A 160 -13.10 1.16 1.59
N ALA A 161 -12.21 1.55 2.52
CA ALA A 161 -11.86 0.71 3.66
C ALA A 161 -13.05 0.48 4.63
N LEU A 162 -13.89 1.49 4.86
CA LEU A 162 -15.13 1.33 5.63
C LEU A 162 -16.08 0.34 4.96
N CYS A 163 -16.29 0.47 3.65
CA CYS A 163 -17.13 -0.47 2.91
C CYS A 163 -16.56 -1.89 2.93
N ASN A 164 -15.26 -2.05 2.71
CA ASN A 164 -14.58 -3.34 2.80
C ASN A 164 -14.75 -4.01 4.18
N ALA A 165 -14.84 -3.22 5.25
CA ALA A 165 -15.10 -3.69 6.60
C ALA A 165 -16.60 -3.89 6.93
N ASN A 166 -17.47 -3.84 5.91
CA ASN A 166 -18.93 -3.87 6.05
C ASN A 166 -19.41 -2.84 7.08
N GLU A 167 -18.91 -1.60 6.97
CA GLU A 167 -19.30 -0.45 7.80
C GLU A 167 -20.02 0.60 6.95
N THR A 168 -21.08 1.18 7.51
CA THR A 168 -21.80 2.27 6.86
C THR A 168 -20.97 3.55 6.83
N TRP A 169 -21.19 4.38 5.82
CA TRP A 169 -20.47 5.65 5.71
C TRP A 169 -21.06 6.75 6.59
N PRO A 170 -20.24 7.71 7.08
CA PRO A 170 -20.74 8.95 7.67
C PRO A 170 -21.54 9.80 6.67
N ASP A 171 -22.47 10.63 7.17
CA ASP A 171 -23.36 11.47 6.33
C ASP A 171 -22.65 12.37 5.31
N ARG A 172 -21.41 12.78 5.62
CA ARG A 172 -20.56 13.60 4.75
C ARG A 172 -20.03 12.89 3.50
N ALA A 173 -20.14 11.56 3.44
CA ALA A 173 -19.45 10.76 2.43
C ALA A 173 -19.86 11.11 1.00
N ALA A 174 -21.16 11.30 0.75
CA ALA A 174 -21.67 11.69 -0.57
C ALA A 174 -21.08 13.04 -1.00
N GLY A 175 -21.12 14.06 -0.13
CA GLY A 175 -20.50 15.36 -0.42
C GLY A 175 -18.99 15.31 -0.68
N ASP A 176 -18.24 14.52 0.08
CA ASP A 176 -16.80 14.34 -0.15
C ASP A 176 -16.52 13.63 -1.49
N LEU A 177 -17.29 12.59 -1.82
CA LEU A 177 -17.15 11.84 -3.07
C LEU A 177 -17.57 12.69 -4.28
N ASP A 178 -18.65 13.47 -4.17
CA ASP A 178 -19.08 14.41 -5.21
C ASP A 178 -18.00 15.46 -5.48
N ALA A 179 -17.37 16.00 -4.43
CA ALA A 179 -16.27 16.95 -4.57
C ALA A 179 -15.07 16.33 -5.32
N VAL A 180 -14.77 15.06 -5.07
CA VAL A 180 -13.71 14.33 -5.79
C VAL A 180 -14.10 14.03 -7.23
N LEU A 181 -15.32 13.55 -7.48
CA LEU A 181 -15.78 13.20 -8.83
C LEU A 181 -15.89 14.43 -9.73
N ASN A 182 -16.29 15.57 -9.17
CA ASN A 182 -16.44 16.83 -9.89
C ASN A 182 -15.14 17.65 -10.00
N THR A 183 -14.04 17.25 -9.34
CA THR A 183 -12.80 18.04 -9.39
C THR A 183 -12.18 18.06 -10.80
N THR A 184 -11.72 19.24 -11.21
CA THR A 184 -11.11 19.53 -12.52
C THR A 184 -9.68 20.06 -12.41
N SER A 185 -9.19 20.37 -11.20
CA SER A 185 -7.86 20.93 -10.95
C SER A 185 -6.78 19.83 -10.84
N ASN A 186 -5.67 19.90 -11.57
CA ASN A 186 -4.66 18.82 -11.66
C ASN A 186 -5.23 17.52 -12.28
N PRO A 187 -5.43 17.47 -13.61
CA PRO A 187 -6.17 16.41 -14.28
C PRO A 187 -5.67 14.99 -14.00
N GLN A 188 -4.36 14.77 -13.84
CA GLN A 188 -3.80 13.43 -13.66
C GLN A 188 -3.95 12.91 -12.23
N ALA A 189 -3.60 13.70 -11.22
CA ALA A 189 -3.82 13.33 -9.81
C ALA A 189 -5.30 13.14 -9.50
N ASN A 190 -6.18 13.88 -10.20
CA ASN A 190 -7.62 13.73 -10.06
C ASN A 190 -8.12 12.37 -10.56
N GLN A 191 -7.57 11.82 -11.64
CA GLN A 191 -8.04 10.53 -12.14
C GLN A 191 -7.78 9.42 -11.13
N ASP A 192 -6.64 9.45 -10.43
CA ASP A 192 -6.31 8.48 -9.39
C ASP A 192 -7.31 8.54 -8.22
N MET A 193 -7.65 9.74 -7.76
CA MET A 193 -8.66 9.94 -6.70
C MET A 193 -10.06 9.54 -7.17
N LYS A 194 -10.45 9.90 -8.40
CA LYS A 194 -11.73 9.49 -8.99
C LYS A 194 -11.84 7.97 -9.10
N ALA A 195 -10.77 7.29 -9.47
CA ALA A 195 -10.76 5.84 -9.56
C ALA A 195 -10.98 5.19 -8.19
N MET A 196 -10.37 5.74 -7.13
CA MET A 196 -10.64 5.29 -5.76
C MET A 196 -12.06 5.62 -5.29
N ALA A 197 -12.62 6.77 -5.67
CA ALA A 197 -14.00 7.14 -5.38
C ALA A 197 -14.99 6.18 -6.07
N VAL A 198 -14.75 5.84 -7.33
CA VAL A 198 -15.50 4.83 -8.07
C VAL A 198 -15.42 3.49 -7.37
N MET A 199 -14.23 3.00 -7.00
CA MET A 199 -14.10 1.74 -6.24
C MET A 199 -14.89 1.76 -4.92
N ALA A 200 -14.81 2.86 -4.17
CA ALA A 200 -15.58 3.01 -2.93
C ALA A 200 -17.10 2.94 -3.19
N LEU A 201 -17.59 3.66 -4.19
CA LEU A 201 -19.02 3.68 -4.58
C LEU A 201 -19.47 2.32 -5.11
N SER A 202 -18.69 1.66 -5.96
CA SER A 202 -18.96 0.30 -6.42
C SER A 202 -19.12 -0.62 -5.22
N CYS A 203 -18.17 -0.63 -4.28
CA CYS A 203 -18.28 -1.43 -3.06
C CYS A 203 -19.60 -1.17 -2.32
N TYR A 204 -19.91 0.10 -2.05
CA TYR A 204 -21.05 0.49 -1.22
C TYR A 204 -22.39 0.18 -1.88
N LEU A 205 -22.53 0.48 -3.18
CA LEU A 205 -23.75 0.25 -3.94
C LEU A 205 -24.04 -1.24 -4.20
N TYR A 206 -23.03 -2.11 -4.13
CA TYR A 206 -23.23 -3.56 -4.23
C TYR A 206 -23.68 -4.21 -2.91
N HIS A 207 -23.49 -3.54 -1.77
CA HIS A 207 -24.07 -3.99 -0.51
C HIS A 207 -25.58 -3.69 -0.49
N ARG A 208 -26.41 -4.74 -0.56
CA ARG A 208 -27.89 -4.62 -0.68
C ARG A 208 -28.57 -3.85 0.45
N ASP A 209 -27.92 -3.75 1.61
CA ASP A 209 -28.44 -3.07 2.79
C ASP A 209 -28.04 -1.58 2.84
N TYR A 210 -27.17 -1.15 1.93
CA TYR A 210 -26.62 0.21 1.92
C TYR A 210 -27.32 1.08 0.90
N VAL A 211 -27.72 2.26 1.35
CA VAL A 211 -28.37 3.28 0.52
C VAL A 211 -27.66 4.61 0.79
N LEU A 212 -27.35 5.34 -0.29
CA LEU A 212 -26.86 6.71 -0.15
C LEU A 212 -28.00 7.59 0.41
N PRO A 213 -27.71 8.57 1.28
CA PRO A 213 -28.72 9.50 1.76
C PRO A 213 -29.51 10.13 0.58
N SER A 214 -30.84 10.09 0.66
CA SER A 214 -31.76 10.43 -0.45
C SER A 214 -31.53 11.81 -1.07
N ASP A 215 -31.05 12.75 -0.28
CA ASP A 215 -30.92 14.15 -0.69
C ASP A 215 -29.71 14.37 -1.62
N GLN A 216 -28.76 13.42 -1.66
CA GLN A 216 -27.54 13.50 -2.48
C GLN A 216 -27.36 12.29 -3.42
N SER A 217 -28.13 11.20 -3.22
CA SER A 217 -27.98 9.96 -3.98
C SER A 217 -28.04 10.15 -5.49
N ASN A 218 -28.98 10.97 -5.98
CA ASN A 218 -29.15 11.21 -7.42
C ASN A 218 -27.94 11.93 -8.04
N THR A 219 -27.33 12.89 -7.32
CA THR A 219 -26.15 13.62 -7.82
C THR A 219 -24.92 12.73 -7.85
N THR A 220 -24.68 12.00 -6.76
CA THR A 220 -23.54 11.08 -6.67
C THR A 220 -23.63 9.96 -7.72
N GLU A 221 -24.81 9.38 -7.94
CA GLU A 221 -25.02 8.36 -8.99
C GLU A 221 -24.75 8.90 -10.40
N LEU A 222 -25.21 10.12 -10.71
CA LEU A 222 -24.93 10.75 -12.00
C LEU A 222 -23.43 11.00 -12.20
N LEU A 223 -22.74 11.54 -11.20
CA LEU A 223 -21.30 11.78 -11.25
C LEU A 223 -20.50 10.48 -11.37
N PHE A 224 -20.95 9.43 -10.69
CA PHE A 224 -20.39 8.08 -10.79
C PHE A 224 -20.49 7.54 -12.22
N ASP A 225 -21.69 7.52 -12.79
CA ASP A 225 -21.94 7.01 -14.14
C ASP A 225 -21.17 7.81 -15.21
N ASP A 226 -21.12 9.13 -15.07
CA ASP A 226 -20.36 9.99 -15.98
C ASP A 226 -18.86 9.80 -15.85
N THR A 227 -18.35 9.54 -14.64
CA THR A 227 -16.93 9.21 -14.43
C THR A 227 -16.56 7.88 -15.08
N ILE A 228 -17.41 6.85 -14.97
CA ILE A 228 -17.21 5.56 -15.65
C ILE A 228 -17.16 5.76 -17.18
N LYS A 229 -18.11 6.51 -17.76
CA LYS A 229 -18.10 6.84 -19.19
C LYS A 229 -16.83 7.60 -19.58
N HIS A 230 -16.40 8.54 -18.75
CA HIS A 230 -15.20 9.33 -18.98
C HIS A 230 -13.93 8.46 -18.98
N PHE A 231 -13.75 7.58 -18.00
CA PHE A 231 -12.63 6.64 -17.96
C PHE A 231 -12.53 5.81 -19.24
N LYS A 232 -13.64 5.26 -19.71
CA LYS A 232 -13.67 4.48 -20.98
C LYS A 232 -13.21 5.31 -22.18
N ALA A 233 -13.63 6.58 -22.25
CA ALA A 233 -13.23 7.50 -23.31
C ALA A 233 -11.75 7.94 -23.23
N LEU A 234 -11.11 7.84 -22.06
CA LEU A 234 -9.70 8.20 -21.85
C LEU A 234 -8.70 7.15 -22.33
N GLN A 235 -9.14 5.95 -22.70
CA GLN A 235 -8.20 4.87 -23.05
C GLN A 235 -7.38 5.23 -24.30
N PHE A 236 -6.05 5.31 -24.13
CA PHE A 236 -5.12 5.55 -25.23
C PHE A 236 -5.00 4.32 -26.15
N ARG A 237 -4.44 4.53 -27.34
CA ARG A 237 -4.26 3.47 -28.36
C ARG A 237 -3.39 2.30 -27.87
N ASP A 238 -2.46 2.57 -26.96
CA ASP A 238 -1.58 1.60 -26.31
C ASP A 238 -2.25 0.82 -25.17
N GLY A 239 -3.48 1.19 -24.81
CA GLY A 239 -4.26 0.59 -23.72
C GLY A 239 -4.13 1.29 -22.38
N SER A 240 -3.26 2.30 -22.25
CA SER A 240 -3.07 3.04 -21.00
C SER A 240 -4.18 4.08 -20.78
N PHE A 241 -4.24 4.60 -19.55
CA PHE A 241 -5.02 5.79 -19.18
C PHE A 241 -4.11 6.92 -18.69
N GLY A 242 -2.89 7.00 -19.23
CA GLY A 242 -1.87 7.97 -18.84
C GLY A 242 -0.59 7.29 -18.37
N ASN A 243 -0.35 7.28 -17.06
CA ASN A 243 0.81 6.59 -16.46
C ASN A 243 0.43 5.20 -15.93
N VAL A 244 1.42 4.41 -15.50
CA VAL A 244 1.20 3.04 -15.01
C VAL A 244 0.28 2.96 -13.79
N TYR A 245 0.39 3.90 -12.85
CA TYR A 245 -0.39 3.92 -11.61
C TYR A 245 -1.85 4.32 -11.89
N THR A 246 -2.06 5.39 -12.66
CA THR A 246 -3.40 5.83 -13.11
C THR A 246 -4.07 4.76 -13.94
N THR A 247 -3.32 4.10 -14.82
CA THR A 247 -3.83 3.00 -15.64
C THR A 247 -4.31 1.84 -14.76
N ALA A 248 -3.50 1.43 -13.77
CA ALA A 248 -3.86 0.35 -12.87
C ALA A 248 -5.07 0.69 -11.99
N LEU A 249 -5.16 1.92 -11.47
CA LEU A 249 -6.28 2.37 -10.64
C LEU A 249 -7.59 2.45 -11.44
N ILE A 250 -7.58 3.07 -12.62
CA ILE A 250 -8.77 3.14 -13.48
C ILE A 250 -9.20 1.74 -13.91
N ALA A 251 -8.25 0.88 -14.26
CA ALA A 251 -8.55 -0.51 -14.61
C ALA A 251 -9.26 -1.22 -13.45
N GLN A 252 -8.73 -1.15 -12.23
CA GLN A 252 -9.39 -1.71 -11.04
C GLN A 252 -10.77 -1.10 -10.78
N ALA A 253 -10.95 0.21 -11.02
CA ALA A 253 -12.24 0.88 -10.85
C ALA A 253 -13.30 0.37 -11.86
N LEU A 254 -12.92 0.18 -13.12
CA LEU A 254 -13.81 -0.39 -14.15
C LEU A 254 -14.12 -1.88 -13.89
N ILE A 255 -13.15 -2.63 -13.34
CA ILE A 255 -13.38 -4.01 -12.84
C ILE A 255 -14.40 -4.00 -11.69
N ALA A 256 -14.23 -3.09 -10.73
CA ALA A 256 -15.12 -2.99 -9.56
C ALA A 256 -16.56 -2.64 -9.95
N ASP A 257 -16.76 -1.78 -10.96
CA ASP A 257 -18.07 -1.47 -11.54
C ASP A 257 -18.63 -2.60 -12.44
N ARG A 258 -17.85 -3.67 -12.65
CA ARG A 258 -18.23 -4.81 -13.51
C ARG A 258 -18.45 -4.41 -14.97
N ASP A 259 -17.77 -3.35 -15.43
CA ASP A 259 -17.89 -2.84 -16.80
C ASP A 259 -16.92 -3.60 -17.73
N ILE A 260 -17.48 -4.14 -18.82
CA ILE A 260 -16.77 -4.92 -19.83
C ILE A 260 -16.56 -4.17 -21.17
N TYR A 261 -17.01 -2.93 -21.26
CA TYR A 261 -17.06 -2.11 -22.49
C TYR A 261 -15.84 -1.20 -22.64
N TRP A 262 -14.64 -1.77 -22.49
CA TRP A 262 -13.35 -1.11 -22.74
C TRP A 262 -12.29 -2.15 -23.13
N ASN A 263 -11.14 -1.73 -23.68
CA ASN A 263 -10.15 -2.68 -24.19
C ASN A 263 -9.22 -3.20 -23.08
N ILE A 264 -9.75 -4.06 -22.21
CA ILE A 264 -9.02 -4.67 -21.08
C ILE A 264 -7.74 -5.39 -21.52
N ASN A 265 -7.78 -6.08 -22.66
CA ASN A 265 -6.64 -6.86 -23.18
C ASN A 265 -5.45 -5.96 -23.53
N LYS A 266 -5.68 -4.79 -24.11
CA LYS A 266 -4.61 -3.82 -24.36
C LYS A 266 -4.05 -3.24 -23.08
N THR A 267 -4.91 -2.91 -22.12
CA THR A 267 -4.50 -2.41 -20.80
C THR A 267 -3.62 -3.41 -20.07
N ALA A 268 -4.02 -4.68 -20.06
CA ALA A 268 -3.23 -5.74 -19.45
C ALA A 268 -1.86 -5.88 -20.12
N LYS A 269 -1.79 -5.89 -21.46
CA LYS A 269 -0.51 -5.90 -22.18
C LYS A 269 0.38 -4.71 -21.80
N TYR A 270 -0.20 -3.51 -21.67
CA TYR A 270 0.52 -2.32 -21.22
C TYR A 270 1.07 -2.48 -19.79
N LEU A 271 0.23 -2.90 -18.84
CA LEU A 271 0.62 -3.06 -17.43
C LEU A 271 1.64 -4.19 -17.23
N ILE A 272 1.49 -5.31 -17.94
CA ILE A 272 2.47 -6.42 -17.97
C ILE A 272 3.83 -5.92 -18.43
N ASN A 273 3.87 -5.15 -19.53
CA ASN A 273 5.12 -4.60 -20.03
C ASN A 273 5.78 -3.64 -19.00
N LYS A 274 4.98 -2.84 -18.29
CA LYS A 274 5.50 -1.94 -17.24
C LYS A 274 5.99 -2.67 -16.00
N LEU A 275 5.31 -3.74 -15.60
CA LEU A 275 5.75 -4.62 -14.52
C LEU A 275 7.09 -5.26 -14.89
N ASN A 276 7.27 -5.77 -16.11
CA ASN A 276 8.55 -6.40 -16.49
C ASN A 276 9.72 -5.41 -16.64
N SER A 277 9.49 -4.17 -17.07
CA SER A 277 10.56 -3.22 -17.43
C SER A 277 11.00 -2.26 -16.31
N THR A 278 10.10 -1.92 -15.38
CA THR A 278 10.31 -0.82 -14.43
C THR A 278 9.83 -1.14 -13.02
N SER A 279 9.74 -2.43 -12.66
CA SER A 279 9.14 -2.89 -11.41
C SER A 279 9.66 -2.12 -10.20
N ASN A 280 8.77 -1.32 -9.63
CA ASN A 280 8.89 -0.73 -8.32
C ASN A 280 7.69 -1.18 -7.47
N PHE A 281 7.80 -1.00 -6.15
CA PHE A 281 6.79 -1.51 -5.22
C PHE A 281 5.36 -1.06 -5.58
N LEU A 282 5.19 0.21 -5.92
CA LEU A 282 3.87 0.79 -6.19
C LEU A 282 3.26 0.22 -7.48
N THR A 283 4.09 -0.03 -8.50
CA THR A 283 3.67 -0.72 -9.72
C THR A 283 3.18 -2.13 -9.39
N ALA A 284 3.94 -2.93 -8.64
CA ALA A 284 3.52 -4.28 -8.26
C ALA A 284 2.23 -4.26 -7.43
N TYR A 285 2.14 -3.39 -6.43
CA TYR A 285 0.97 -3.24 -5.56
C TYR A 285 -0.32 -2.96 -6.35
N LEU A 286 -0.28 -2.07 -7.33
CA LEU A 286 -1.48 -1.68 -8.09
C LEU A 286 -1.78 -2.61 -9.26
N VAL A 287 -0.78 -3.27 -9.86
CA VAL A 287 -0.98 -4.09 -11.04
C VAL A 287 -1.37 -5.52 -10.71
N LEU A 288 -0.81 -6.12 -9.66
CA LEU A 288 -1.04 -7.53 -9.33
C LEU A 288 -2.52 -7.88 -9.09
N PRO A 289 -3.31 -7.10 -8.33
CA PRO A 289 -4.75 -7.37 -8.18
C PRO A 289 -5.47 -7.42 -9.53
N PHE A 290 -5.19 -6.46 -10.41
CA PHE A 290 -5.82 -6.35 -11.73
C PHE A 290 -5.47 -7.55 -12.62
N LEU A 291 -4.22 -8.02 -12.60
CA LEU A 291 -3.81 -9.20 -13.38
C LEU A 291 -4.46 -10.50 -12.90
N ASN A 292 -5.03 -10.51 -11.70
CA ASN A 292 -5.84 -11.61 -11.19
C ASN A 292 -7.36 -11.33 -11.33
N GLY A 293 -7.75 -10.33 -12.12
CA GLY A 293 -9.15 -9.96 -12.32
C GLY A 293 -9.83 -9.40 -11.06
N LYS A 294 -9.05 -8.90 -10.11
CA LYS A 294 -9.51 -8.30 -8.85
C LYS A 294 -9.16 -6.81 -8.77
N SER A 295 -9.76 -6.17 -7.79
CA SER A 295 -9.62 -4.78 -7.39
C SER A 295 -9.48 -4.69 -5.87
N LEU A 296 -9.16 -3.50 -5.35
CA LEU A 296 -9.18 -3.27 -3.91
C LEU A 296 -10.57 -3.43 -3.26
N VAL A 297 -11.66 -3.46 -4.04
CA VAL A 297 -13.02 -3.76 -3.55
C VAL A 297 -13.16 -5.22 -3.16
N ASP A 298 -12.38 -6.12 -3.77
CA ASP A 298 -12.50 -7.56 -3.51
C ASP A 298 -12.04 -7.96 -2.10
N VAL A 299 -11.42 -7.04 -1.34
CA VAL A 299 -11.20 -7.19 0.10
C VAL A 299 -12.52 -7.35 0.86
N SER A 300 -13.62 -6.70 0.42
CA SER A 300 -14.96 -6.82 1.02
C SER A 300 -15.53 -8.25 0.97
N TYR A 301 -15.04 -9.08 0.05
CA TYR A 301 -15.49 -10.45 -0.13
C TYR A 301 -14.59 -11.47 0.57
N THR A 302 -13.61 -11.02 1.37
CA THR A 302 -12.73 -11.91 2.12
C THR A 302 -13.57 -12.75 3.10
N ASN A 303 -13.50 -14.08 2.98
CA ASN A 303 -14.19 -14.99 3.88
C ASN A 303 -13.23 -15.62 4.89
N CYS A 304 -13.10 -14.97 6.05
CA CYS A 304 -12.30 -15.48 7.17
C CYS A 304 -13.06 -16.41 8.11
N SER A 305 -14.29 -16.85 7.76
CA SER A 305 -15.13 -17.67 8.64
C SER A 305 -14.54 -19.07 8.89
N ALA A 306 -13.73 -19.58 7.96
CA ALA A 306 -13.09 -20.89 8.08
C ALA A 306 -11.88 -20.86 9.03
N HIS A 307 -11.13 -19.75 9.04
CA HIS A 307 -9.90 -19.59 9.83
C HIS A 307 -9.85 -18.18 10.46
N PRO A 308 -10.77 -17.83 11.37
CA PRO A 308 -10.71 -16.55 12.04
C PRO A 308 -9.48 -16.53 12.94
N ARG A 309 -8.57 -15.57 12.75
CA ARG A 309 -7.45 -15.40 13.69
C ARG A 309 -8.03 -14.93 15.01
N LYS A 310 -7.88 -15.75 16.04
CA LYS A 310 -8.13 -15.33 17.41
C LYS A 310 -6.98 -14.41 17.81
N HIS A 311 -7.31 -13.32 18.49
CA HIS A 311 -6.30 -12.62 19.27
C HIS A 311 -5.74 -13.64 20.24
N SER A 312 -4.45 -13.93 20.13
CA SER A 312 -3.84 -14.80 21.09
C SER A 312 -3.72 -14.00 22.39
N ASP A 313 -4.47 -14.40 23.42
CA ASP A 313 -4.18 -13.96 24.80
C ASP A 313 -2.82 -14.52 25.26
N GLU A 314 -2.26 -15.44 24.49
CA GLU A 314 -0.90 -15.93 24.58
C GLU A 314 -0.15 -15.48 23.33
N ILE A 315 0.65 -14.44 23.46
CA ILE A 315 1.80 -14.23 22.57
C ILE A 315 2.63 -15.51 22.68
N GLU A 316 2.39 -16.49 21.82
CA GLU A 316 3.38 -17.53 21.58
C GLU A 316 4.59 -16.80 21.02
N ASP A 317 5.69 -17.00 21.73
CA ASP A 317 6.93 -16.25 21.76
C ASP A 317 7.69 -16.33 20.42
N ASN A 318 7.08 -15.91 19.31
CA ASN A 318 7.80 -15.48 18.13
C ASN A 318 8.30 -14.06 18.41
N LYS A 319 9.43 -14.00 19.11
CA LYS A 319 10.23 -12.80 19.27
C LYS A 319 10.72 -12.33 17.90
N GLU A 320 9.91 -11.54 17.22
CA GLU A 320 10.47 -10.30 16.75
C GLU A 320 10.28 -9.27 17.86
N VAL A 321 11.40 -8.87 18.44
CA VAL A 321 11.46 -7.96 19.57
C VAL A 321 10.70 -6.69 19.17
N VAL A 322 9.56 -6.41 19.83
CA VAL A 322 9.03 -5.05 19.94
C VAL A 322 10.09 -4.28 20.70
N THR A 323 11.04 -3.77 19.94
CA THR A 323 12.19 -3.03 20.41
C THR A 323 11.64 -1.69 20.84
N PRO A 324 11.73 -1.31 22.12
CA PRO A 324 11.30 0.01 22.56
C PRO A 324 11.96 1.07 21.66
N ILE A 325 11.22 2.11 21.27
CA ILE A 325 11.76 3.11 20.36
C ILE A 325 12.69 4.01 21.17
N MET A 326 13.95 4.08 20.78
CA MET A 326 14.95 4.99 21.33
C MET A 326 15.11 6.23 20.43
N GLN A 327 15.37 7.37 21.04
CA GLN A 327 15.66 8.61 20.33
C GLN A 327 17.16 8.79 20.20
N VAL A 328 17.68 8.88 18.98
CA VAL A 328 19.09 9.16 18.73
C VAL A 328 19.24 10.49 18.02
N LYS A 329 20.32 11.21 18.33
CA LYS A 329 20.73 12.37 17.56
C LYS A 329 21.75 11.91 16.51
N TYR A 330 21.59 12.37 15.27
CA TYR A 330 22.56 12.11 14.22
C TYR A 330 23.06 13.42 13.62
N SER A 331 24.36 13.55 13.35
CA SER A 331 24.94 14.78 12.79
C SER A 331 26.12 14.52 11.87
N LEU A 332 26.28 15.41 10.88
CA LEU A 332 27.42 15.44 9.98
C LEU A 332 28.32 16.64 10.31
N PHE A 333 29.59 16.39 10.60
CA PHE A 333 30.57 17.42 10.90
C PHE A 333 31.66 17.51 9.83
N TYR A 334 32.20 18.71 9.66
CA TYR A 334 33.26 19.02 8.71
C TYR A 334 34.42 19.77 9.37
N GLY A 335 35.64 19.33 9.07
CA GLY A 335 36.89 19.98 9.45
C GLY A 335 37.22 19.91 10.94
N ASP A 336 38.46 20.26 11.29
CA ASP A 336 39.00 20.13 12.65
C ASP A 336 38.28 21.01 13.69
N LYS A 337 37.64 22.09 13.25
CA LYS A 337 36.88 23.01 14.10
C LYS A 337 35.45 22.54 14.40
N LYS A 338 35.08 21.30 14.03
CA LYS A 338 33.76 20.71 14.31
C LYS A 338 32.62 21.57 13.73
N HIS A 339 32.71 21.93 12.46
CA HIS A 339 31.61 22.66 11.80
C HIS A 339 30.45 21.71 11.56
N VAL A 340 29.27 22.03 12.10
CA VAL A 340 28.06 21.22 11.91
C VAL A 340 27.48 21.51 10.52
N ILE A 341 27.46 20.49 9.66
CA ILE A 341 26.80 20.57 8.35
C ILE A 341 25.29 20.43 8.53
N GLN A 342 24.87 19.38 9.23
CA GLN A 342 23.45 19.07 9.44
C GLN A 342 23.26 18.23 10.71
N SER A 343 22.08 18.30 11.32
CA SER A 343 21.70 17.48 12.47
C SER A 343 20.22 17.11 12.44
N MET A 344 19.88 15.92 12.91
CA MET A 344 18.49 15.49 13.08
C MET A 344 18.33 14.56 14.30
N TYR A 345 17.09 14.43 14.76
CA TYR A 345 16.69 13.43 15.75
C TYR A 345 15.91 12.34 15.03
N LEU A 346 16.21 11.08 15.35
CA LEU A 346 15.59 9.90 14.76
C LEU A 346 14.98 9.06 15.88
N GLY A 347 13.73 8.62 15.70
CA GLY A 347 13.13 7.58 16.50
C GLY A 347 13.41 6.23 15.85
N VAL A 348 14.26 5.42 16.48
CA VAL A 348 14.70 4.12 15.94
C VAL A 348 14.45 3.02 16.96
N PRO A 349 14.31 1.75 16.55
CA PRO A 349 14.20 0.65 17.50
C PRO A 349 15.42 0.57 18.43
N GLU A 350 15.22 0.18 19.69
CA GLU A 350 16.31 -0.06 20.65
C GLU A 350 17.33 -1.05 20.08
N ASN A 351 18.60 -0.83 20.43
CA ASN A 351 19.72 -1.59 19.91
C ASN A 351 19.93 -1.50 18.38
N SER A 352 19.35 -0.49 17.72
CA SER A 352 19.68 -0.20 16.32
C SER A 352 21.17 0.08 16.13
N THR A 353 21.70 -0.42 15.03
CA THR A 353 23.08 -0.16 14.63
C THR A 353 23.24 1.26 14.10
N ALA A 354 24.45 1.81 14.13
CA ALA A 354 24.75 3.09 13.52
C ALA A 354 24.46 3.07 12.02
N TYR A 355 24.71 1.95 11.35
CA TYR A 355 24.36 1.73 9.95
C TYR A 355 22.86 1.91 9.68
N TYR A 356 22.00 1.28 10.49
CA TYR A 356 20.54 1.44 10.36
C TYR A 356 20.10 2.90 10.54
N ILE A 357 20.71 3.61 11.49
CA ILE A 357 20.45 5.04 11.73
C ILE A 357 20.84 5.88 10.51
N MET A 358 21.96 5.56 9.86
CA MET A 358 22.39 6.24 8.63
C MET A 358 21.42 6.00 7.47
N GLU A 359 20.95 4.75 7.27
CA GLU A 359 19.95 4.44 6.25
C GLU A 359 18.62 5.17 6.49
N GLN A 360 18.18 5.26 7.75
CA GLN A 360 16.95 5.98 8.07
C GLN A 360 17.10 7.49 7.83
N ALA A 361 18.25 8.06 8.17
CA ALA A 361 18.55 9.47 7.92
C ALA A 361 18.56 9.81 6.42
N GLU A 362 19.12 8.91 5.59
CA GLU A 362 19.11 9.03 4.13
C GLU A 362 17.67 9.01 3.58
N ILE A 363 16.80 8.13 4.09
CA ILE A 363 15.39 8.07 3.69
C ILE A 363 14.65 9.34 4.08
N ASP A 364 14.84 9.81 5.31
CA ASP A 364 14.12 10.95 5.86
C ASP A 364 14.58 12.28 5.24
N ASN A 365 15.86 12.40 4.91
CA ASN A 365 16.43 13.61 4.32
C ASN A 365 17.59 13.30 3.34
N PRO A 366 17.25 12.78 2.13
CA PRO A 366 18.24 12.33 1.15
C PRO A 366 19.10 13.46 0.59
N LYS A 367 18.70 14.73 0.77
CA LYS A 367 19.50 15.87 0.32
C LYS A 367 20.84 15.98 1.07
N TYR A 368 20.86 15.60 2.35
CA TYR A 368 22.02 15.81 3.22
C TYR A 368 22.65 14.52 3.74
N TYR A 369 21.91 13.40 3.76
CA TYR A 369 22.37 12.17 4.41
C TYR A 369 22.64 11.01 3.44
N THR A 370 22.71 11.26 2.14
CA THR A 370 23.18 10.26 1.17
C THR A 370 24.60 9.85 1.46
N PHE A 371 24.91 8.57 1.26
CA PHE A 371 26.25 8.04 1.48
C PHE A 371 26.56 6.83 0.62
N GLU A 372 27.81 6.76 0.16
CA GLU A 372 28.33 5.60 -0.56
C GLU A 372 29.15 4.72 0.37
N ARG A 373 28.99 3.41 0.19
CA ARG A 373 29.54 2.39 1.08
C ARG A 373 29.95 1.14 0.34
N LYS A 374 30.92 0.42 0.91
CA LYS A 374 31.35 -0.89 0.43
C LYS A 374 31.55 -1.83 1.60
N ASN A 375 31.09 -3.07 1.47
CA ASN A 375 31.44 -4.11 2.42
C ASN A 375 32.85 -4.63 2.10
N ILE A 376 33.77 -4.46 3.04
CA ILE A 376 35.16 -4.92 2.95
C ILE A 376 35.38 -5.86 4.13
N THR A 377 35.71 -7.12 3.84
CA THR A 377 36.03 -8.13 4.87
C THR A 377 34.96 -8.30 5.96
N GLY A 378 33.69 -8.09 5.61
CA GLY A 378 32.57 -8.19 6.54
C GLY A 378 32.29 -6.92 7.34
N SER A 379 32.99 -5.82 7.07
CA SER A 379 32.79 -4.52 7.69
C SER A 379 32.33 -3.48 6.65
N ILE A 380 31.36 -2.65 7.03
CA ILE A 380 30.85 -1.56 6.20
C ILE A 380 31.82 -0.39 6.23
N ASN A 381 32.46 -0.11 5.10
CA ASN A 381 33.28 1.07 4.93
C ASN A 381 32.46 2.16 4.21
N VAL A 382 32.25 3.29 4.89
CA VAL A 382 31.62 4.49 4.31
C VAL A 382 32.72 5.36 3.73
N PHE A 383 32.66 5.62 2.42
CA PHE A 383 33.71 6.34 1.71
C PHE A 383 33.24 7.65 1.07
N GLU A 384 31.95 7.94 1.10
CA GLU A 384 31.37 9.22 0.69
C GLU A 384 30.15 9.54 1.54
N MET A 385 29.99 10.81 1.94
CA MET A 385 28.78 11.30 2.58
C MET A 385 28.43 12.69 2.09
N SER A 386 27.14 12.93 1.83
CA SER A 386 26.61 14.21 1.34
C SER A 386 27.35 14.74 0.09
N GLY A 387 27.79 13.84 -0.79
CA GLY A 387 28.55 14.18 -2.00
C GLY A 387 30.03 14.53 -1.77
N ILE A 388 30.57 14.30 -0.56
CA ILE A 388 31.98 14.54 -0.22
C ILE A 388 32.68 13.19 -0.08
N PRO A 389 33.57 12.79 -0.99
CA PRO A 389 34.30 11.53 -0.87
C PRO A 389 35.47 11.64 0.11
N ASN A 390 35.95 10.50 0.61
CA ASN A 390 37.23 10.41 1.29
C ASN A 390 38.35 10.90 0.37
N ASP A 391 39.33 11.61 0.95
CA ASP A 391 40.45 12.20 0.24
C ASP A 391 41.78 11.66 0.82
N PRO A 392 42.31 10.57 0.24
CA PRO A 392 43.56 9.97 0.71
C PRO A 392 44.79 10.87 0.53
N GLU A 393 44.79 11.77 -0.46
CA GLU A 393 45.93 12.65 -0.75
C GLU A 393 46.05 13.74 0.32
N ASN A 394 44.91 14.32 0.72
CA ASN A 394 44.85 15.29 1.81
C ASN A 394 44.66 14.64 3.20
N GLY A 395 44.62 13.31 3.28
CA GLY A 395 44.49 12.55 4.51
C GLY A 395 43.16 12.75 5.25
N ASN A 396 42.10 13.16 4.55
CA ASN A 396 40.78 13.41 5.15
C ASN A 396 39.84 12.24 4.91
N TYR A 397 39.20 11.79 5.99
CA TYR A 397 38.30 10.63 5.94
C TYR A 397 37.04 10.88 6.74
N TRP A 398 35.94 10.29 6.29
CA TRP A 398 34.73 10.13 7.08
C TRP A 398 34.98 9.12 8.20
N MET A 399 34.91 9.61 9.43
CA MET A 399 35.11 8.80 10.63
C MET A 399 33.87 8.88 11.52
N MET A 400 33.56 7.78 12.18
CA MET A 400 32.41 7.68 13.06
C MET A 400 32.79 8.01 14.50
N PHE A 401 31.93 8.77 15.16
CA PHE A 401 32.07 9.15 16.56
C PHE A 401 30.74 8.99 17.28
N VAL A 402 30.81 8.76 18.59
CA VAL A 402 29.65 8.66 19.48
C VAL A 402 29.83 9.60 20.65
N SER A 403 28.72 10.19 21.09
CA SER A 403 28.66 10.98 22.30
C SER A 403 27.53 10.49 23.22
N PRO A 404 27.80 10.33 24.53
CA PRO A 404 26.82 9.84 25.48
C PRO A 404 25.81 10.95 25.87
N PRO A 405 24.54 10.60 26.16
CA PRO A 405 23.49 11.58 26.45
C PRO A 405 23.79 12.50 27.62
N LYS A 406 24.45 11.97 28.66
CA LYS A 406 24.76 12.71 29.90
C LYS A 406 25.95 13.66 29.76
N ARG A 407 26.74 13.55 28.68
CA ARG A 407 27.95 14.35 28.41
C ARG A 407 28.09 14.64 26.91
N PRO A 408 27.15 15.41 26.32
CA PRO A 408 27.10 15.69 24.88
C PRO A 408 28.35 16.40 24.33
N GLU A 409 29.12 17.05 25.21
CA GLU A 409 30.39 17.68 24.90
C GLU A 409 31.51 16.69 24.58
N ILE A 410 31.44 15.46 25.11
CA ILE A 410 32.42 14.41 24.87
C ILE A 410 32.04 13.65 23.61
N ILE A 411 32.87 13.74 22.58
CA ILE A 411 32.72 13.02 21.31
C ILE A 411 33.90 12.08 21.14
N THR A 412 33.65 10.78 21.23
CA THR A 412 34.69 9.74 21.17
C THR A 412 34.69 9.04 19.82
N TYR A 413 35.88 8.86 19.26
CA TYR A 413 36.08 8.04 18.06
C TYR A 413 35.70 6.58 18.35
N THR A 414 35.18 5.90 17.33
CA THR A 414 34.90 4.46 17.37
C THR A 414 35.47 3.82 16.10
N ASP A 415 36.21 2.74 16.30
CA ASP A 415 36.79 1.89 15.25
C ASP A 415 35.83 0.78 14.82
N LYS A 416 34.73 0.59 15.54
CA LYS A 416 33.66 -0.34 15.16
C LYS A 416 33.09 -0.01 13.79
N SER A 417 32.78 -1.07 13.04
CA SER A 417 32.00 -0.98 11.82
C SER A 417 30.60 -0.39 12.11
N PRO A 418 29.99 0.38 11.19
CA PRO A 418 28.64 0.93 11.36
C PRO A 418 27.57 -0.11 11.74
N ASP A 419 27.68 -1.32 11.21
CA ASP A 419 26.81 -2.47 11.52
C ASP A 419 27.13 -3.15 12.86
N ASP A 420 28.34 -2.99 13.40
CA ASP A 420 28.73 -3.53 14.72
C ASP A 420 28.46 -2.55 15.88
N LEU A 421 28.28 -1.26 15.56
CA LEU A 421 28.04 -0.23 16.56
C LEU A 421 26.55 -0.15 16.90
N ILE A 422 26.19 -0.77 18.02
CA ILE A 422 24.86 -0.64 18.62
C ILE A 422 24.75 0.69 19.36
N MET A 423 23.78 1.52 18.95
CA MET A 423 23.48 2.79 19.59
C MET A 423 22.51 2.60 20.77
N LYS A 424 22.58 3.51 21.74
CA LYS A 424 21.71 3.56 22.92
C LYS A 424 20.84 4.81 22.90
N ASP A 425 19.78 4.78 23.70
CA ASP A 425 18.86 5.91 23.81
C ASP A 425 19.55 7.22 24.21
N ALA A 426 19.07 8.30 23.60
CA ALA A 426 19.58 9.66 23.65
C ALA A 426 21.06 9.84 23.27
N GLN A 427 21.74 8.82 22.73
CA GLN A 427 23.10 8.98 22.23
C GLN A 427 23.15 9.81 20.95
N HIS A 428 24.32 10.40 20.72
CA HIS A 428 24.60 11.22 19.55
C HIS A 428 25.62 10.51 18.66
N LEU A 429 25.16 10.04 17.50
CA LEU A 429 26.00 9.54 16.41
C LEU A 429 26.50 10.72 15.58
N VAL A 430 27.79 10.72 15.25
CA VAL A 430 28.41 11.76 14.43
C VAL A 430 29.27 11.11 13.35
N MET A 431 29.00 11.47 12.10
CA MET A 431 29.95 11.24 11.00
C MET A 431 30.75 12.54 10.81
N TRP A 432 32.07 12.45 10.96
CA TRP A 432 32.95 13.62 10.96
C TRP A 432 34.02 13.46 9.89
N TYR A 433 33.98 14.34 8.90
CA TYR A 433 35.03 14.48 7.89
C TYR A 433 36.16 15.35 8.42
N LYS A 434 37.33 14.76 8.68
CA LYS A 434 38.53 15.48 9.12
C LYS A 434 39.81 14.70 8.81
N GLY A 435 40.95 15.36 9.02
CA GLY A 435 42.26 14.76 8.83
C GLY A 435 42.52 13.62 9.81
N HIS A 436 42.96 12.47 9.30
CA HIS A 436 43.47 11.38 10.13
C HIS A 436 44.96 11.65 10.41
N ARG A 437 45.29 11.98 11.67
CA ARG A 437 46.69 12.09 12.10
C ARG A 437 47.13 10.71 12.56
N PHE A 438 48.09 10.13 11.84
CA PHE A 438 48.79 8.91 12.25
C PHE A 438 49.54 9.11 13.58
#